data_AF-A0A9W9YLW5-F1
#
_entry.id   AF-A0A9W9YLW5-F1
#
_cell.length_a   1.000
_cell.length_b   1.000
_cell.length_c   1.000
_cell.angle_alpha   90.00
_cell.angle_beta   90.00
_cell.angle_gamma   90.00
#
_symmetry.space_group_name_H-M   'P 1'
#
loop_
_entity.id
_entity.type
_entity.pdbx_description
1 polymer ?
#
loop_
_entity_poly.entity_id
_entity_poly.type
_entity_poly.pdbx_seq_one_letter_code
_entity_poly.pdbx_strand_id
1 'polypeptide(L)'
;MCRCERESCCGNPFPYSTLYECFAENIAQFEDPCKDAPCKHNGYCVQLSRSAKPNFRCDCHRTGYFGPRCHERCPKDVRKEISKFSESKAKFARERRRHLLACRL
;
A
#
# COMPACT_ATOMS: atom_id res chain seq x y z
N MET A 1 -11.82 6.55 26.58
CA MET A 1 -12.20 7.81 25.90
C MET A 1 -11.44 8.93 26.59
N CYS A 2 -10.54 9.60 25.88
CA CYS A 2 -9.78 10.74 26.39
C CYS A 2 -10.71 11.94 26.62
N ARG A 3 -10.64 12.58 27.79
CA ARG A 3 -11.35 13.84 28.10
C ARG A 3 -10.35 14.86 28.61
N CYS A 4 -10.28 16.02 27.94
CA CYS A 4 -9.33 17.09 28.27
C CYS A 4 -9.66 17.86 29.56
N GLU A 5 -10.88 17.73 30.10
CA GLU A 5 -11.37 18.60 31.18
C GLU A 5 -11.10 18.08 32.61
N ARG A 6 -10.61 16.86 32.76
CA ARG A 6 -10.13 16.31 34.03
C ARG A 6 -8.89 15.50 33.71
N GLU A 7 -7.77 15.79 34.34
CA GLU A 7 -6.50 15.16 34.02
C GLU A 7 -6.58 13.64 34.12
N SER A 8 -6.72 13.01 32.96
CA SER A 8 -6.38 11.62 32.71
C SER A 8 -5.49 11.65 31.47
N CYS A 9 -4.18 11.47 31.68
CA CYS A 9 -3.18 11.58 30.63
C CYS A 9 -3.57 10.72 29.43
N CYS A 10 -3.78 11.36 28.28
CA CYS A 10 -3.83 10.66 27.00
C CYS A 10 -2.41 10.21 26.69
N GLY A 11 -2.15 8.91 26.79
CA GLY A 11 -0.92 8.35 26.25
C GLY A 11 -0.81 8.75 24.77
N ASN A 12 0.35 9.22 24.36
CA ASN A 12 0.60 9.50 22.95
C ASN A 12 0.35 8.21 22.15
N PRO A 13 -0.60 8.17 21.20
CA PRO A 13 -0.82 6.96 20.39
C PRO A 13 0.32 6.71 19.40
N PHE A 14 1.22 7.69 19.24
CA PHE A 14 2.39 7.60 18.38
C PHE A 14 3.61 7.12 19.19
N PRO A 15 4.55 6.41 18.55
CA PRO A 15 5.74 5.87 19.23
C PRO A 15 6.78 6.93 19.61
N TYR A 16 6.51 8.21 19.33
CA TYR A 16 7.46 9.31 19.53
C TYR A 16 7.21 10.00 20.87
N SER A 17 8.26 10.25 21.64
CA SER A 17 8.17 10.88 22.95
C SER A 17 8.13 12.41 22.86
N THR A 18 8.67 12.97 21.76
CA THR A 18 8.65 14.42 21.49
C THR A 18 8.19 14.74 20.07
N LEU A 19 7.69 15.96 19.89
CA LEU A 19 7.37 16.51 18.57
C LEU A 19 8.63 16.59 17.68
N TYR A 20 9.80 16.86 18.27
CA TYR A 20 11.07 16.86 17.58
C TYR A 20 11.45 15.48 17.03
N GLU A 21 11.27 14.40 17.81
CA GLU A 21 11.49 13.02 17.35
C GLU A 21 10.54 12.64 16.21
N CYS A 22 9.26 13.02 16.35
CA CYS A 22 8.29 12.84 15.28
C CYS A 22 8.75 13.56 14.01
N PHE A 23 9.18 14.83 14.12
CA PHE A 23 9.68 15.57 12.97
C PHE A 23 11.00 15.00 12.43
N ALA A 24 11.97 14.62 13.25
CA ALA A 24 13.26 14.09 12.78
C ALA A 24 13.09 12.83 11.90
N GLU A 25 12.19 11.93 12.30
CA GLU A 25 11.87 10.71 11.52
C GLU A 25 11.02 11.01 10.28
N ASN A 26 10.22 12.08 10.28
CA ASN A 26 9.39 12.49 9.14
C ASN A 26 10.07 13.51 8.21
N ILE A 27 11.11 14.21 8.66
CA ILE A 27 11.93 15.15 7.86
C ILE A 27 12.76 14.37 6.84
N ALA A 28 13.13 13.11 7.10
CA ALA A 28 13.72 12.25 6.08
C ALA A 28 12.70 11.69 5.06
N GLN A 29 11.38 11.87 5.29
CA GLN A 29 10.29 11.41 4.42
C GLN A 29 9.71 12.52 3.52
N PHE A 30 10.49 13.56 3.18
CA PHE A 30 10.00 14.68 2.36
C PHE A 30 9.62 14.33 0.90
N GLU A 31 9.98 13.15 0.41
CA GLU A 31 9.48 12.69 -0.89
C GLU A 31 8.18 11.93 -0.71
N ASP A 32 7.05 12.59 -1.00
CA ASP A 32 5.78 11.91 -1.22
C ASP A 32 5.93 10.96 -2.43
N PRO A 33 5.97 9.62 -2.22
CA PRO A 33 6.19 8.68 -3.30
C PRO A 33 5.00 8.62 -4.28
N CYS A 34 3.87 9.23 -3.94
CA CYS A 34 2.69 9.34 -4.77
C CYS A 34 2.64 10.63 -5.61
N LYS A 35 3.54 11.60 -5.37
CA LYS A 35 3.56 12.91 -6.04
C LYS A 35 3.57 12.82 -7.57
N ASP A 36 4.34 11.89 -8.13
CA ASP A 36 4.48 11.73 -9.58
C ASP A 36 3.41 10.80 -10.20
N ALA A 37 2.29 10.57 -9.49
CA ALA A 37 1.20 9.70 -9.91
C ALA A 37 1.72 8.33 -10.46
N PRO A 38 2.41 7.55 -9.61
CA PRO A 38 3.11 6.35 -10.06
C PRO A 38 2.18 5.22 -10.52
N CYS A 39 0.91 5.23 -10.12
CA CYS A 39 -0.09 4.22 -10.44
C CYS A 39 -0.82 4.58 -11.74
N LYS A 40 -0.83 3.66 -12.71
CA LYS A 40 -1.49 3.85 -14.01
C LYS A 40 -2.99 3.53 -13.94
N HIS A 41 -3.73 3.93 -14.96
CA HIS A 41 -5.15 3.60 -15.16
C HIS A 41 -6.03 3.84 -13.94
N ASN A 42 -5.87 5.02 -13.31
CA ASN A 42 -6.63 5.43 -12.12
C ASN A 42 -6.44 4.52 -10.89
N GLY A 43 -5.32 3.79 -10.80
CA GLY A 43 -4.93 3.10 -9.58
C GLY A 43 -4.66 4.08 -8.44
N TYR A 44 -5.09 3.73 -7.23
CA TYR A 44 -4.91 4.57 -6.05
C TYR A 44 -3.53 4.35 -5.43
N CYS A 45 -2.77 5.43 -5.22
CA CYS A 45 -1.46 5.35 -4.60
C CYS A 45 -1.58 5.35 -3.07
N VAL A 46 -0.98 4.34 -2.43
CA VAL A 46 -0.98 4.17 -0.98
C VAL A 46 0.45 4.26 -0.48
N GLN A 47 0.78 5.35 0.22
CA GLN A 47 2.06 5.51 0.89
C GLN A 47 2.23 4.49 2.02
N LEU A 48 3.41 3.90 2.14
CA LEU A 48 3.75 2.90 3.14
C LEU A 48 4.62 3.55 4.23
N SER A 49 4.02 3.83 5.38
CA SER A 49 4.61 4.63 6.47
C SER A 49 5.69 3.91 7.29
N ARG A 50 5.94 2.62 7.04
CA ARG A 50 6.77 1.74 7.92
C ARG A 50 8.16 1.42 7.36
N SER A 51 8.66 2.16 6.39
CA SER A 51 9.95 1.90 5.77
C SER A 51 10.90 3.07 5.95
N ALA A 52 12.18 2.80 6.21
CA ALA A 52 13.25 3.80 6.29
C ALA A 52 13.47 4.58 4.98
N LYS A 53 12.79 4.18 3.89
CA LYS A 53 12.74 4.86 2.60
C LYS A 53 11.28 5.14 2.22
N PRO A 54 10.98 6.30 1.61
CA PRO A 54 9.65 6.59 1.10
C PRO A 54 9.25 5.50 0.10
N ASN A 55 8.10 4.86 0.36
CA ASN A 55 7.64 3.71 -0.42
C ASN A 55 6.14 3.79 -0.62
N PHE A 56 5.65 3.18 -1.69
CA PHE A 56 4.24 3.16 -2.05
C PHE A 56 3.82 1.78 -2.57
N ARG A 57 2.51 1.56 -2.59
CA ARG A 57 1.88 0.50 -3.37
C ARG A 57 0.69 1.06 -4.13
N CYS A 58 0.37 0.47 -5.26
CA CYS A 58 -0.85 0.79 -5.99
C CYS A 58 -1.99 -0.15 -5.62
N ASP A 59 -3.17 0.41 -5.36
CA ASP A 59 -4.43 -0.33 -5.36
C ASP A 59 -5.05 -0.23 -6.75
N CYS A 60 -5.15 -1.38 -7.43
CA CYS A 60 -5.68 -1.49 -8.78
C CYS A 60 -7.13 -1.99 -8.80
N HIS A 61 -7.78 -2.16 -7.64
CA HIS A 61 -9.16 -2.65 -7.61
C HIS A 61 -10.09 -1.72 -8.40
N ARG A 62 -11.05 -2.30 -9.14
CA ARG A 62 -11.99 -1.60 -10.04
C ARG A 62 -11.38 -0.81 -11.19
N THR A 63 -10.06 -0.89 -11.43
CA THR A 63 -9.43 -0.28 -12.60
C THR A 63 -9.53 -1.13 -13.86
N GLY A 64 -9.70 -2.45 -13.70
CA GLY A 64 -9.52 -3.41 -14.81
C GLY A 64 -8.05 -3.68 -15.16
N TYR A 65 -7.12 -3.25 -14.31
CA TYR A 65 -5.68 -3.47 -14.42
C TYR A 65 -5.11 -4.10 -13.14
N PHE A 66 -3.90 -4.65 -13.23
CA PHE A 66 -3.16 -5.25 -12.13
C PHE A 66 -1.66 -5.01 -12.25
N GLY A 67 -0.91 -5.56 -11.31
CA GLY A 67 0.54 -5.46 -11.21
C GLY A 67 0.98 -4.30 -10.29
N PRO A 68 2.29 -4.13 -10.07
CA PRO A 68 2.83 -3.18 -9.08
C PRO A 68 2.41 -1.72 -9.29
N ARG A 69 2.16 -1.33 -10.55
CA ARG A 69 1.76 0.03 -10.96
C ARG A 69 0.45 0.07 -11.75
N CYS A 70 -0.38 -0.99 -11.67
CA CYS A 70 -1.61 -1.11 -12.44
C CYS A 70 -1.42 -0.94 -13.96
N HIS A 71 -0.31 -1.45 -14.50
CA HIS A 71 0.05 -1.27 -15.91
C HIS A 71 -0.39 -2.45 -16.79
N GLU A 72 -0.68 -3.61 -16.20
CA GLU A 72 -1.10 -4.80 -16.92
C GLU A 72 -2.63 -4.88 -16.95
N ARG A 73 -3.23 -5.11 -18.12
CA ARG A 73 -4.68 -5.26 -18.24
C ARG A 73 -5.12 -6.59 -17.65
N CYS A 74 -6.22 -6.59 -16.90
CA CYS A 74 -6.77 -7.81 -16.34
C CYS A 74 -7.09 -8.84 -17.44
N PRO A 75 -6.74 -10.13 -17.23
CA PRO A 75 -7.11 -11.20 -18.14
C PRO A 75 -8.63 -11.35 -18.27
N LYS A 76 -9.11 -11.83 -19.41
CA LYS A 76 -10.54 -12.13 -19.61
C LYS A 76 -11.03 -13.24 -18.66
N ASP A 77 -10.20 -14.25 -18.43
CA ASP A 77 -10.49 -15.38 -17.54
C ASP A 77 -9.54 -15.39 -16.34
N VAL A 78 -9.83 -14.50 -15.38
CA VAL A 78 -9.03 -14.32 -14.16
C VAL A 78 -8.99 -15.61 -13.32
N ARG A 79 -10.08 -16.41 -13.32
CA ARG A 79 -10.14 -17.65 -12.53
C ARG A 79 -9.15 -18.68 -13.04
N LYS A 80 -9.08 -18.87 -14.35
CA LYS A 80 -8.12 -19.78 -15.00
C LYS A 80 -6.68 -19.32 -14.82
N GLU A 81 -6.42 -18.01 -14.83
CA GLU A 81 -5.07 -17.50 -14.55
C GLU A 81 -4.67 -17.74 -13.09
N ILE A 82 -5.55 -17.47 -12.14
CA ILE A 82 -5.28 -17.73 -10.70
C ILE A 82 -5.02 -19.22 -10.44
N SER A 83 -5.74 -20.13 -11.08
CA SER A 83 -5.56 -21.58 -10.87
C SER A 83 -4.20 -22.08 -11.38
N LYS A 84 -3.72 -21.58 -12.51
CA LYS A 84 -2.36 -21.91 -13.02
C LYS A 84 -1.28 -21.57 -11.99
N PHE A 85 -1.42 -20.46 -11.28
CA PHE A 85 -0.46 -20.04 -10.27
C PHE A 85 -0.72 -20.60 -8.87
N SER A 86 -1.87 -21.22 -8.61
CA SER A 86 -2.19 -21.75 -7.28
C SER A 86 -1.37 -22.97 -6.90
N GLU A 87 -0.90 -23.73 -7.90
CA GLU A 87 -0.15 -24.97 -7.70
C GLU A 87 1.37 -24.75 -7.64
N SER A 88 1.85 -23.58 -8.07
CA SER A 88 3.28 -23.26 -8.08
C SER A 88 3.76 -22.75 -6.72
N LYS A 89 4.85 -23.34 -6.21
CA LYS A 89 5.56 -22.83 -5.02
C LYS A 89 6.50 -21.66 -5.32
N ALA A 90 6.65 -21.28 -6.58
CA ALA A 90 7.55 -20.20 -6.97
C ALA A 90 7.08 -18.87 -6.38
N LYS A 91 8.01 -18.09 -5.79
CA LYS A 91 7.73 -16.76 -5.24
C LYS A 91 7.03 -15.86 -6.28
N PHE A 92 7.52 -15.88 -7.52
CA PHE A 92 6.94 -15.11 -8.63
C PHE A 92 5.48 -15.48 -8.91
N ALA A 93 5.14 -16.78 -8.86
CA ALA A 93 3.76 -17.24 -9.05
C ALA A 93 2.83 -16.74 -7.93
N ARG A 94 3.30 -16.78 -6.68
CA ARG A 94 2.55 -16.24 -5.53
C ARG A 94 2.29 -14.74 -5.65
N GLU A 95 3.29 -13.97 -6.06
CA GLU A 95 3.19 -12.52 -6.22
C GLU A 95 2.25 -12.15 -7.37
N ARG A 96 2.39 -12.82 -8.51
CA ARG A 96 1.49 -12.66 -9.66
C ARG A 96 0.05 -13.02 -9.29
N ARG A 97 -0.17 -14.14 -8.57
CA ARG A 97 -1.49 -14.54 -8.06
C ARG A 97 -2.09 -13.46 -7.14
N ARG A 98 -1.28 -12.82 -6.29
CA ARG A 98 -1.73 -11.73 -5.41
C ARG A 98 -2.21 -10.53 -6.22
N HIS A 99 -1.47 -10.11 -7.25
CA HIS A 99 -1.90 -9.00 -8.09
C HIS A 99 -3.17 -9.30 -8.89
N LEU A 100 -3.33 -10.54 -9.39
CA LEU A 100 -4.55 -10.97 -10.08
C LEU A 100 -5.81 -10.90 -9.22
N LEU A 101 -5.69 -10.84 -7.89
CA LEU A 101 -6.85 -10.62 -7.01
C LEU A 101 -7.48 -9.24 -7.24
N ALA A 102 -6.72 -8.23 -7.68
CA ALA A 102 -7.27 -6.91 -8.02
C ALA A 102 -8.26 -6.98 -9.20
N CYS A 103 -8.16 -8.01 -10.05
CA CYS A 103 -9.02 -8.24 -11.20
C CYS A 103 -10.35 -8.94 -10.85
N ARG A 104 -10.56 -9.35 -9.60
CA ARG A 104 -11.86 -9.86 -9.16
C ARG A 104 -12.75 -8.67 -8.81
N LEU A 105 -13.85 -8.53 -9.55
CA LEU A 105 -14.94 -7.60 -9.29
C LEU A 105 -15.80 -8.11 -8.13
#